data_AF-A0A091SFM9-F1
#
_entry.id   AF-A0A091SFM9-F1
#
_cell.length_a   1.000
_cell.length_b   1.000
_cell.length_c   1.000
_cell.angle_alpha   90.00
_cell.angle_beta   90.00
_cell.angle_gamma   90.00
#
_symmetry.space_group_name_H-M   'P 1'
#
loop_
_entity.id
_entity.type
_entity.pdbx_description
1 polymer ?
#
loop_
_entity_poly.entity_id
_entity_poly.type
_entity_poly.pdbx_seq_one_letter_code
_entity_poly.pdbx_strand_id
1 'polypeptide(L)'
;KKVNGILESPTGTGKTLCLLCSTLAWREHFKDTISARKIAQRMGGVELFPERPMSSWGSAATDADIPTYYTDVPKIIYASRTHSQLTQVINELKSTVYRPKICVLGSREQLCIHPEVKRQESNHMQIYMCRMKVMARACHFYNNVEEKSTEKALIESIMDIEDLVKNGNKHRACPYYLSRSLKQQADIIFMPYNYLLDSKSRRAHNLDLKGTVVILDEAHNVEKLCEESSSFDLTPYDLASAMDAINFILEEQAKVVQQNEINAEFNMEMANSGV
;
A
#
# COMPACT_ATOMS: atom_id res chain seq x y z
N LYS A 1 18.94 -16.57 4.72
CA LYS A 1 19.82 -15.67 3.91
C LYS A 1 18.94 -14.82 3.00
N LYS A 2 19.24 -13.52 2.83
CA LYS A 2 18.61 -12.68 1.79
C LYS A 2 19.35 -12.94 0.48
N VAL A 3 18.61 -13.31 -0.57
CA VAL A 3 19.15 -13.60 -1.89
C VAL A 3 18.43 -12.74 -2.92
N ASN A 4 19.18 -12.23 -3.88
CA ASN A 4 18.63 -11.48 -5.02
C ASN A 4 18.89 -12.31 -6.27
N GLY A 5 17.96 -12.27 -7.22
CA GLY A 5 18.10 -12.91 -8.52
C GLY A 5 17.64 -11.97 -9.62
N ILE A 6 18.34 -11.99 -10.75
CA ILE A 6 17.92 -11.32 -11.98
C ILE A 6 17.57 -12.43 -12.96
N LEU A 7 16.36 -12.36 -13.51
CA LEU A 7 15.83 -13.35 -14.45
C LEU A 7 15.53 -12.62 -15.75
N GLU A 8 16.15 -13.07 -16.83
CA GLU A 8 15.88 -12.60 -18.19
C GLU A 8 15.14 -13.68 -18.96
N SER A 9 14.17 -13.27 -19.77
CA SER A 9 13.49 -14.14 -20.73
C SER A 9 13.10 -13.33 -21.97
N PRO A 10 12.76 -13.96 -23.11
CA PRO A 10 12.22 -13.27 -24.29
C PRO A 10 10.76 -12.84 -24.13
N THR A 11 10.35 -11.72 -24.73
CA THR A 11 8.95 -11.26 -24.69
C THR A 11 8.00 -12.30 -25.30
N GLY A 12 6.75 -12.35 -24.83
CA GLY A 12 5.73 -13.28 -25.33
C GLY A 12 5.80 -14.71 -24.78
N THR A 13 6.75 -15.05 -23.91
CA THR A 13 6.88 -16.40 -23.32
C THR A 13 6.06 -16.63 -22.05
N GLY A 14 5.10 -15.75 -21.73
CA GLY A 14 4.28 -15.87 -20.52
C GLY A 14 5.07 -15.69 -19.21
N LYS A 15 6.08 -14.81 -19.19
CA LYS A 15 6.95 -14.60 -18.01
C LYS A 15 6.15 -14.32 -16.75
N THR A 16 5.21 -13.38 -16.86
CA THR A 16 4.37 -12.89 -15.76
C THR A 16 3.62 -14.04 -15.11
N LEU A 17 2.92 -14.84 -15.91
CA LEU A 17 2.20 -16.01 -15.43
C LEU A 17 3.13 -17.08 -14.84
N CYS A 18 4.26 -17.38 -15.50
CA CYS A 18 5.24 -18.34 -14.99
C CYS A 18 5.81 -17.90 -13.63
N LEU A 19 6.16 -16.61 -13.50
CA LEU A 19 6.70 -16.01 -12.29
C LEU A 19 5.67 -16.00 -11.16
N LEU A 20 4.42 -15.63 -11.45
CA LEU A 20 3.32 -15.70 -10.48
C LEU A 20 3.06 -17.13 -10.01
N CYS A 21 2.87 -18.07 -10.94
CA CYS A 21 2.53 -19.46 -10.64
C CYS A 21 3.66 -20.15 -9.85
N SER A 22 4.92 -19.95 -10.23
CA SER A 22 6.06 -20.53 -9.51
C SER A 22 6.19 -19.95 -8.09
N THR A 23 6.00 -18.64 -7.92
CA THR A 23 6.04 -18.00 -6.60
C THR A 23 4.88 -18.47 -5.72
N LEU A 24 3.68 -18.59 -6.29
CA LEU A 24 2.49 -19.07 -5.59
C LEU A 24 2.62 -20.54 -5.17
N ALA A 25 3.05 -21.41 -6.09
CA ALA A 25 3.31 -22.81 -5.81
C ALA A 25 4.34 -22.97 -4.69
N TRP A 26 5.44 -22.22 -4.76
CA TRP A 26 6.46 -22.23 -3.71
C TRP A 26 5.91 -21.78 -2.35
N ARG A 27 5.08 -20.73 -2.32
CA ARG A 27 4.47 -20.23 -1.09
C ARG A 27 3.47 -21.22 -0.49
N GLU A 28 2.66 -21.88 -1.31
CA GLU A 28 1.74 -22.93 -0.87
C GLU A 28 2.51 -24.12 -0.28
N HIS A 29 3.53 -24.60 -1.01
CA HIS A 29 4.43 -25.66 -0.53
C HIS A 29 5.12 -25.30 0.79
N PHE A 30 5.56 -24.05 0.96
CA PHE A 30 6.15 -23.56 2.20
C PHE A 30 5.15 -23.56 3.36
N LYS A 31 3.92 -23.11 3.12
CA LYS A 31 2.83 -23.11 4.12
C LYS A 31 2.45 -24.54 4.54
N ASP A 32 2.42 -25.46 3.60
CA ASP A 32 2.11 -26.86 3.88
C ASP A 32 3.24 -27.54 4.65
N THR A 33 4.50 -27.21 4.35
CA THR A 33 5.67 -27.68 5.12
C THR A 33 5.60 -27.23 6.59
N ILE A 34 5.23 -25.96 6.84
CA ILE A 34 5.02 -25.45 8.20
C ILE A 34 3.88 -26.21 8.90
N SER A 35 2.78 -26.44 8.18
CA SER A 35 1.62 -27.15 8.72
C SER A 35 1.95 -28.59 9.08
N ALA A 36 2.66 -29.31 8.19
CA ALA A 36 3.13 -30.67 8.42
C ALA A 36 4.07 -30.75 9.64
N ARG A 37 5.03 -29.83 9.77
CA ARG A 37 5.92 -29.76 10.94
C ARG A 37 5.16 -29.55 12.26
N LYS A 38 4.18 -28.64 12.29
CA LYS A 38 3.35 -28.42 13.48
C LYS A 38 2.51 -29.62 13.86
N ILE A 39 1.96 -30.32 12.86
CA ILE A 39 1.21 -31.56 13.08
C ILE A 39 2.13 -32.63 13.67
N ALA A 40 3.32 -32.83 13.09
CA ALA A 40 4.31 -33.79 13.57
C ALA A 40 4.76 -33.48 15.02
N GLN A 41 5.00 -32.21 15.35
CA GLN A 41 5.34 -31.77 16.71
C GLN A 41 4.20 -32.03 17.71
N ARG A 42 2.94 -31.79 17.33
CA ARG A 42 1.77 -32.07 18.19
C ARG A 42 1.52 -33.56 18.38
N MET A 43 1.88 -34.39 17.41
CA MET A 43 1.67 -35.84 17.44
C MET A 43 2.90 -36.65 17.87
N GLY A 44 3.95 -36.00 18.39
CA GLY A 44 5.12 -36.70 18.93
C GLY A 44 5.95 -37.48 17.89
N GLY A 45 5.95 -37.06 16.62
CA GLY A 45 6.80 -37.65 15.58
C GLY A 45 6.23 -38.84 14.81
N VAL A 46 4.92 -39.11 14.91
CA VAL A 46 4.27 -40.13 14.07
C VAL A 46 4.10 -39.60 12.64
N GLU A 47 4.76 -40.22 11.66
CA GLU A 47 4.60 -39.90 10.24
C GLU A 47 3.23 -40.36 9.72
N LEU A 48 2.34 -39.40 9.42
CA LEU A 48 0.99 -39.65 8.91
C LEU A 48 0.92 -39.98 7.41
N PHE A 49 2.00 -39.73 6.66
CA PHE A 49 2.00 -39.83 5.19
C PHE A 49 3.15 -40.74 4.70
N PRO A 50 2.96 -42.07 4.71
CA PRO A 50 4.00 -43.01 4.26
C PRO A 50 4.41 -42.81 2.78
N GLU A 51 3.53 -42.24 1.94
CA GLU A 51 3.78 -41.97 0.52
C GLU A 51 4.49 -40.62 0.25
N ARG A 52 4.64 -39.74 1.25
CA ARG A 52 5.34 -38.44 1.13
C ARG A 52 6.10 -38.11 2.42
N PRO A 53 7.27 -38.73 2.65
CA PRO A 53 8.08 -38.51 3.85
C PRO A 53 8.47 -37.04 4.00
N MET A 54 8.64 -36.55 5.24
CA MET A 54 8.93 -35.13 5.51
C MET A 54 10.20 -34.61 4.82
N SER A 55 11.12 -35.50 4.46
CA SER A 55 12.32 -35.22 3.65
C SER A 55 12.01 -34.78 2.21
N SER A 56 10.88 -35.19 1.64
CA SER A 56 10.41 -34.82 0.30
C SER A 56 9.96 -33.35 0.21
N TRP A 57 9.65 -32.73 1.34
CA TRP A 57 9.15 -31.35 1.41
C TRP A 57 10.26 -30.29 1.30
N GLY A 58 11.52 -30.70 1.11
CA GLY A 58 12.65 -29.83 0.85
C GLY A 58 13.13 -29.03 2.08
N SER A 59 14.43 -28.79 2.15
CA SER A 59 15.10 -28.03 3.23
C SER A 59 14.87 -26.52 3.17
N ALA A 60 13.76 -26.05 2.57
CA ALA A 60 13.51 -24.63 2.30
C ALA A 60 13.39 -23.78 3.58
N ALA A 61 12.96 -24.39 4.69
CA ALA A 61 13.14 -23.83 6.02
C ALA A 61 14.49 -24.32 6.56
N THR A 62 15.53 -23.58 6.19
CA THR A 62 16.88 -23.71 6.75
C THR A 62 16.82 -23.38 8.24
N ASP A 63 17.44 -24.24 9.03
CA ASP A 63 17.55 -24.32 10.49
C ASP A 63 16.44 -25.11 11.20
N ALA A 64 16.83 -26.30 11.65
CA ALA A 64 16.02 -27.27 12.40
C ALA A 64 15.61 -26.76 13.80
N ASP A 65 16.15 -25.63 14.25
CA ASP A 65 16.05 -25.17 15.64
C ASP A 65 15.19 -23.91 15.85
N ILE A 66 14.63 -23.31 14.77
CA ILE A 66 13.81 -22.10 14.88
C ILE A 66 12.32 -22.47 14.79
N PRO A 67 11.47 -22.14 15.78
CA PRO A 67 10.04 -22.40 15.70
C PRO A 67 9.41 -21.63 14.53
N THR A 68 9.00 -22.35 13.47
CA THR A 68 8.30 -21.74 12.32
C THR A 68 6.83 -21.50 12.65
N TYR A 69 6.44 -20.23 12.75
CA TYR A 69 5.08 -19.75 12.96
C TYR A 69 4.35 -19.51 11.62
N TYR A 70 3.01 -19.44 11.63
CA TYR A 70 2.26 -19.09 10.41
C TYR A 70 2.53 -17.66 9.94
N THR A 71 3.03 -16.80 10.85
CA THR A 71 3.53 -15.46 10.55
C THR A 71 4.79 -15.47 9.69
N ASP A 72 5.46 -16.61 9.57
CA ASP A 72 6.70 -16.73 8.80
C ASP A 72 6.43 -17.09 7.35
N VAL A 73 5.16 -17.33 6.99
CA VAL A 73 4.78 -17.49 5.58
C VAL A 73 5.02 -16.16 4.88
N PRO A 74 5.92 -16.12 3.89
CA PRO A 74 6.36 -14.88 3.29
C PRO A 74 5.22 -14.21 2.54
N LYS A 75 5.13 -12.88 2.69
CA LYS A 75 4.27 -12.04 1.84
C LYS A 75 4.95 -11.84 0.51
N ILE A 76 4.17 -11.73 -0.56
CA ILE A 76 4.69 -11.42 -1.89
C ILE A 76 4.31 -9.97 -2.21
N ILE A 77 5.28 -9.15 -2.60
CA ILE A 77 5.05 -7.84 -3.20
C ILE A 77 5.34 -7.98 -4.68
N TYR A 78 4.32 -7.78 -5.51
CA TYR A 78 4.45 -7.70 -6.95
C TYR A 78 4.40 -6.23 -7.35
N ALA A 79 5.51 -5.73 -7.87
CA ALA A 79 5.58 -4.36 -8.34
C ALA A 79 5.83 -4.30 -9.84
N SER A 80 5.13 -3.37 -10.48
CA SER A 80 5.24 -3.07 -11.92
C SER A 80 5.32 -1.56 -12.12
N ARG A 81 5.65 -1.12 -13.34
CA ARG A 81 5.73 0.31 -13.66
C ARG A 81 4.37 1.00 -13.63
N THR A 82 3.34 0.40 -14.22
CA THR A 82 2.02 1.03 -14.37
C THR A 82 0.88 0.18 -13.79
N HIS A 83 -0.22 0.85 -13.45
CA HIS A 83 -1.43 0.17 -12.99
C HIS A 83 -2.06 -0.71 -14.07
N SER A 84 -1.99 -0.32 -15.34
CA SER A 84 -2.51 -1.14 -16.45
C SER A 84 -1.77 -2.48 -16.56
N GLN A 85 -0.45 -2.50 -16.34
CA GLN A 85 0.31 -3.75 -16.26
C GLN A 85 -0.17 -4.61 -15.09
N LEU A 86 -0.36 -4.01 -13.90
CA LEU A 86 -0.88 -4.73 -12.74
C LEU A 86 -2.28 -5.32 -13.01
N THR A 87 -3.17 -4.58 -13.67
CA THR A 87 -4.49 -5.07 -14.08
C THR A 87 -4.37 -6.28 -15.01
N GLN A 88 -3.45 -6.25 -15.99
CA GLN A 88 -3.18 -7.40 -16.84
C GLN A 88 -2.72 -8.61 -16.03
N VAL A 89 -1.75 -8.42 -15.13
CA VAL A 89 -1.24 -9.48 -14.24
C VAL A 89 -2.34 -10.09 -13.37
N ILE A 90 -3.24 -9.27 -12.84
CA ILE A 90 -4.37 -9.73 -12.03
C ILE A 90 -5.38 -10.51 -12.88
N ASN A 91 -5.63 -10.09 -14.12
CA ASN A 91 -6.51 -10.83 -15.03
C ASN A 91 -5.91 -12.18 -15.44
N GLU A 92 -4.59 -12.24 -15.64
CA GLU A 92 -3.87 -13.51 -15.82
C GLU A 92 -3.99 -14.38 -14.56
N LEU A 93 -3.82 -13.83 -13.35
CA LEU A 93 -4.02 -14.55 -12.10
C LEU A 93 -5.44 -15.13 -11.96
N LYS A 94 -6.48 -14.36 -12.35
CA LYS A 94 -7.89 -14.82 -12.35
C LYS A 94 -8.11 -16.07 -13.22
N SER A 95 -7.28 -16.28 -14.24
CA SER A 95 -7.34 -17.47 -15.13
C SER A 95 -6.66 -18.72 -14.56
N THR A 96 -5.98 -18.60 -13.41
CA THR A 96 -5.27 -19.72 -12.77
C THR A 96 -6.15 -20.44 -11.74
N VAL A 97 -5.68 -21.61 -11.29
CA VAL A 97 -6.28 -22.36 -10.17
C VAL A 97 -6.00 -21.73 -8.81
N TYR A 98 -5.00 -20.85 -8.72
CA TYR A 98 -4.59 -20.25 -7.45
C TYR A 98 -5.61 -19.19 -7.00
N ARG A 99 -5.95 -19.22 -5.71
CA ARG A 99 -6.84 -18.24 -5.06
C ARG A 99 -6.17 -17.58 -3.86
N PRO A 100 -5.06 -16.86 -4.06
CA PRO A 100 -4.41 -16.13 -2.98
C PRO A 100 -5.28 -14.94 -2.55
N LYS A 101 -5.12 -14.51 -1.29
CA LYS A 101 -5.66 -13.21 -0.86
C LYS A 101 -4.84 -12.10 -1.47
N ILE A 102 -5.43 -11.26 -2.30
CA ILE A 102 -4.70 -10.18 -2.98
C ILE A 102 -5.09 -8.80 -2.45
N CYS A 103 -4.18 -7.85 -2.58
CA CYS A 103 -4.43 -6.43 -2.34
C CYS A 103 -3.78 -5.62 -3.45
N VAL A 104 -4.49 -4.64 -4.00
CA VAL A 104 -3.95 -3.69 -4.98
C VAL A 104 -3.88 -2.31 -4.34
N LEU A 105 -2.69 -1.76 -4.23
CA LEU A 105 -2.46 -0.39 -3.77
C LEU A 105 -2.42 0.54 -4.96
N GLY A 106 -3.10 1.68 -4.87
CA GLY A 106 -3.10 2.73 -5.89
C GLY A 106 -3.34 4.12 -5.31
N SER A 107 -3.28 5.12 -6.18
CA SER A 107 -3.46 6.53 -5.80
C SER A 107 -4.92 6.86 -5.49
N ARG A 108 -5.14 8.01 -4.84
CA ARG A 108 -6.49 8.53 -4.62
C ARG A 108 -7.17 8.92 -5.94
N GLU A 109 -6.41 9.37 -6.94
CA GLU A 109 -6.97 9.72 -8.26
C GLU A 109 -7.72 8.54 -8.88
N GLN A 110 -7.18 7.34 -8.72
CA GLN A 110 -7.74 6.14 -9.32
C GLN A 110 -8.82 5.48 -8.45
N LEU A 111 -8.64 5.48 -7.13
CA LEU A 111 -9.51 4.74 -6.20
C LEU A 111 -10.61 5.60 -5.54
N CYS A 112 -10.53 6.94 -5.60
CA CYS A 112 -11.52 7.79 -4.94
C CYS A 112 -12.84 7.80 -5.73
N ILE A 113 -13.94 7.57 -5.01
CA ILE A 113 -15.31 7.61 -5.54
C ILE A 113 -16.13 8.78 -4.97
N HIS A 114 -15.57 9.58 -4.07
CA HIS A 114 -16.27 10.73 -3.50
C HIS A 114 -16.32 11.87 -4.52
N PRO A 115 -17.50 12.36 -4.94
CA PRO A 115 -17.64 13.27 -6.08
C PRO A 115 -16.87 14.58 -5.91
N GLU A 116 -16.94 15.23 -4.75
CA GLU A 116 -16.23 16.50 -4.49
C GLU A 116 -14.70 16.36 -4.47
N VAL A 117 -14.19 15.21 -4.04
CA VAL A 117 -12.76 14.93 -3.96
C VAL A 117 -12.25 14.50 -5.33
N LYS A 118 -13.01 13.66 -6.04
CA LYS A 118 -12.66 13.18 -7.39
C LYS A 118 -12.65 14.29 -8.44
N ARG A 119 -13.44 15.35 -8.25
CA ARG A 119 -13.51 16.51 -9.16
C ARG A 119 -12.25 17.39 -9.11
N GLN A 120 -11.43 17.30 -8.07
CA GLN A 120 -10.23 18.13 -7.95
C GLN A 120 -9.19 17.74 -9.00
N GLU A 121 -8.68 18.72 -9.75
CA GLU A 121 -7.66 18.51 -10.78
C GLU A 121 -6.26 18.33 -10.18
N SER A 122 -5.97 19.02 -9.08
CA SER A 122 -4.69 18.91 -8.38
C SER A 122 -4.68 17.74 -7.41
N ASN A 123 -3.67 16.88 -7.54
CA ASN A 123 -3.42 15.76 -6.63
C ASN A 123 -3.23 16.21 -5.18
N HIS A 124 -2.58 17.37 -4.96
CA HIS A 124 -2.39 17.92 -3.63
C HIS A 124 -3.73 18.33 -2.99
N MET A 125 -4.57 19.03 -3.75
CA MET A 125 -5.90 19.45 -3.28
C MET A 125 -6.80 18.24 -3.01
N GLN A 126 -6.73 17.22 -3.86
CA GLN A 126 -7.45 15.97 -3.65
C GLN A 126 -7.05 15.29 -2.33
N ILE A 127 -5.74 15.20 -2.04
CA ILE A 127 -5.23 14.61 -0.80
C ILE A 127 -5.68 15.43 0.41
N TYR A 128 -5.54 16.75 0.35
CA TYR A 128 -5.93 17.66 1.43
C TYR A 128 -7.43 17.54 1.75
N MET A 129 -8.30 17.72 0.74
CA MET A 129 -9.75 17.57 0.89
C MET A 129 -10.16 16.20 1.43
N CYS A 130 -9.52 15.13 0.93
CA CYS A 130 -9.76 13.78 1.43
C CYS A 130 -9.44 13.65 2.92
N ARG A 131 -8.26 14.14 3.35
CA ARG A 131 -7.86 14.11 4.76
C ARG A 131 -8.79 14.94 5.63
N MET A 132 -9.14 16.16 5.21
CA MET A 132 -10.07 17.04 5.91
C MET A 132 -11.43 16.37 6.12
N LYS A 133 -12.02 15.79 5.08
CA LYS A 133 -13.32 15.09 5.18
C LYS A 133 -13.25 13.83 6.04
N VAL A 134 -12.13 13.11 6.02
CA VAL A 134 -11.93 11.94 6.89
C VAL A 134 -11.82 12.35 8.35
N MET A 135 -11.04 13.40 8.65
CA MET A 135 -10.88 13.92 10.02
C MET A 135 -12.20 14.47 10.57
N ALA A 136 -12.96 15.19 9.74
CA ALA A 136 -14.29 15.68 10.10
C ALA A 136 -15.39 14.58 10.09
N ARG A 137 -15.04 13.32 9.80
CA ARG A 137 -15.99 12.19 9.60
C ARG A 137 -17.10 12.46 8.58
N ALA A 138 -16.89 13.42 7.69
CA ALA A 138 -17.84 13.82 6.64
C ALA A 138 -17.81 12.90 5.42
N CYS A 139 -16.78 12.04 5.27
CA CYS A 139 -16.70 11.09 4.18
C CYS A 139 -17.51 9.82 4.48
N HIS A 140 -18.75 9.76 3.97
CA HIS A 140 -19.63 8.60 4.14
C HIS A 140 -18.98 7.28 3.71
N PHE A 141 -18.21 7.29 2.61
CA PHE A 141 -17.53 6.10 2.11
C PHE A 141 -16.45 5.59 3.06
N TYR A 142 -15.72 6.47 3.76
CA TYR A 142 -14.68 6.07 4.69
C TYR A 142 -15.25 5.44 5.95
N ASN A 143 -16.34 6.01 6.47
CA ASN A 143 -16.95 5.55 7.72
C ASN A 143 -17.44 4.09 7.63
N ASN A 144 -17.80 3.61 6.44
CA ASN A 144 -18.26 2.24 6.20
C ASN A 144 -17.11 1.23 5.99
N VAL A 145 -15.85 1.67 5.92
CA VAL A 145 -14.72 0.78 5.57
C VAL A 145 -14.45 -0.26 6.65
N GLU A 146 -14.54 0.10 7.93
CA GLU A 146 -14.23 -0.83 9.03
C GLU A 146 -15.18 -2.03 9.07
N GLU A 147 -16.48 -1.79 8.84
CA GLU A 147 -17.46 -2.88 8.77
C GLU A 147 -17.18 -3.77 7.56
N LYS A 148 -16.99 -3.17 6.37
CA LYS A 148 -16.87 -3.90 5.10
C LYS A 148 -15.53 -4.60 4.93
N SER A 149 -14.45 -4.13 5.57
CA SER A 149 -13.13 -4.78 5.46
C SER A 149 -13.07 -6.18 6.08
N THR A 150 -14.04 -6.52 6.94
CA THR A 150 -14.14 -7.84 7.59
C THR A 150 -14.94 -8.86 6.78
N GLU A 151 -15.62 -8.44 5.72
CA GLU A 151 -16.42 -9.34 4.89
C GLU A 151 -15.54 -10.31 4.11
N LYS A 152 -15.72 -11.62 4.35
CA LYS A 152 -14.95 -12.68 3.67
C LYS A 152 -15.03 -12.59 2.15
N ALA A 153 -16.19 -12.21 1.62
CA ALA A 153 -16.41 -12.03 0.18
C ALA A 153 -15.43 -11.01 -0.43
N LEU A 154 -15.07 -9.96 0.30
CA LEU A 154 -14.11 -8.94 -0.16
C LEU A 154 -12.65 -9.37 0.07
N ILE A 155 -12.39 -10.18 1.10
CA ILE A 155 -11.03 -10.67 1.41
C ILE A 155 -10.60 -11.78 0.45
N GLU A 156 -11.51 -12.66 0.05
CA GLU A 156 -11.23 -13.82 -0.79
C GLU A 156 -11.38 -13.53 -2.30
N SER A 157 -12.02 -12.41 -2.65
CA SER A 157 -12.18 -12.01 -4.05
C SER A 157 -10.91 -11.40 -4.63
N ILE A 158 -10.53 -11.86 -5.81
CA ILE A 158 -9.44 -11.28 -6.61
C ILE A 158 -9.97 -10.05 -7.34
N MET A 159 -9.67 -8.85 -6.82
CA MET A 159 -10.12 -7.58 -7.37
C MET A 159 -8.96 -6.74 -7.91
N ASP A 160 -9.13 -6.21 -9.11
CA ASP A 160 -8.30 -5.12 -9.64
C ASP A 160 -8.83 -3.74 -9.19
N ILE A 161 -8.24 -2.66 -9.70
CA ILE A 161 -8.64 -1.29 -9.35
C ILE A 161 -10.07 -0.98 -9.80
N GLU A 162 -10.48 -1.44 -10.98
CA GLU A 162 -11.81 -1.18 -11.51
C GLU A 162 -12.87 -1.93 -10.70
N ASP A 163 -12.58 -3.18 -10.34
CA ASP A 163 -13.43 -4.01 -9.48
C ASP A 163 -13.54 -3.43 -8.06
N LEU A 164 -12.44 -2.92 -7.49
CA LEU A 164 -12.45 -2.22 -6.20
C LEU A 164 -13.35 -0.97 -6.25
N VAL A 165 -13.31 -0.20 -7.33
CA VAL A 165 -14.16 0.98 -7.52
C VAL A 165 -15.62 0.58 -7.71
N LYS A 166 -15.92 -0.44 -8.50
CA LYS A 166 -17.30 -0.97 -8.68
C LYS A 166 -17.88 -1.45 -7.35
N ASN A 167 -17.12 -2.24 -6.60
CA ASN A 167 -17.53 -2.75 -5.29
C ASN A 167 -17.66 -1.61 -4.26
N GLY A 168 -16.77 -0.62 -4.27
CA GLY A 168 -16.89 0.55 -3.41
C GLY A 168 -18.17 1.35 -3.65
N ASN A 169 -18.60 1.48 -4.91
CA ASN A 169 -19.89 2.09 -5.24
C ASN A 169 -21.08 1.24 -4.78
N LYS A 170 -21.03 -0.07 -5.01
CA LYS A 170 -22.08 -1.02 -4.61
C LYS A 170 -22.28 -1.08 -3.09
N HIS A 171 -21.18 -1.17 -2.34
CA HIS A 171 -21.17 -1.33 -0.89
C HIS A 171 -21.05 0.00 -0.13
N ARG A 172 -21.00 1.14 -0.83
CA ARG A 172 -20.80 2.48 -0.28
C ARG A 172 -19.58 2.55 0.66
N ALA A 173 -18.48 1.91 0.27
CA ALA A 173 -17.23 1.86 1.03
C ALA A 173 -16.08 2.46 0.21
N CYS A 174 -15.15 3.14 0.86
CA CYS A 174 -14.04 3.83 0.19
C CYS A 174 -13.00 2.83 -0.33
N PRO A 175 -12.81 2.68 -1.66
CA PRO A 175 -11.86 1.71 -2.21
C PRO A 175 -10.41 1.95 -1.76
N TYR A 176 -10.01 3.21 -1.66
CA TYR A 176 -8.66 3.61 -1.25
C TYR A 176 -8.29 3.13 0.17
N TYR A 177 -9.20 3.30 1.13
CA TYR A 177 -8.95 2.85 2.51
C TYR A 177 -9.24 1.36 2.68
N LEU A 178 -10.18 0.80 1.90
CA LEU A 178 -10.47 -0.63 1.88
C LEU A 178 -9.23 -1.43 1.45
N SER A 179 -8.58 -1.07 0.34
CA SER A 179 -7.37 -1.77 -0.10
C SER A 179 -6.26 -1.72 0.94
N ARG A 180 -6.09 -0.60 1.64
CA ARG A 180 -5.13 -0.45 2.74
C ARG A 180 -5.44 -1.35 3.94
N SER A 181 -6.71 -1.58 4.24
CA SER A 181 -7.12 -2.51 5.31
C SER A 181 -6.84 -3.96 4.90
N LEU A 182 -7.21 -4.34 3.67
CA LEU A 182 -6.99 -5.68 3.12
C LEU A 182 -5.51 -6.07 3.03
N LYS A 183 -4.60 -5.09 2.87
CA LYS A 183 -3.15 -5.27 2.86
C LYS A 183 -2.63 -6.13 4.03
N GLN A 184 -3.21 -6.00 5.22
CA GLN A 184 -2.73 -6.73 6.40
C GLN A 184 -2.89 -8.24 6.24
N GLN A 185 -3.99 -8.68 5.63
CA GLN A 185 -4.36 -10.08 5.44
C GLN A 185 -3.96 -10.64 4.06
N ALA A 186 -3.40 -9.79 3.19
CA ALA A 186 -3.03 -10.17 1.84
C ALA A 186 -1.80 -11.09 1.82
N ASP A 187 -1.87 -12.08 0.94
CA ASP A 187 -0.80 -12.98 0.56
C ASP A 187 0.10 -12.32 -0.50
N ILE A 188 -0.52 -11.65 -1.47
CA ILE A 188 0.15 -10.87 -2.52
C ILE A 188 -0.34 -9.43 -2.49
N ILE A 189 0.60 -8.48 -2.58
CA ILE A 189 0.32 -7.06 -2.71
C ILE A 189 0.84 -6.57 -4.06
N PHE A 190 -0.08 -6.12 -4.91
CA PHE A 190 0.21 -5.45 -6.18
C PHE A 190 0.34 -3.94 -5.95
N MET A 191 1.44 -3.34 -6.39
CA MET A 191 1.65 -1.88 -6.26
C MET A 191 2.58 -1.36 -7.36
N PRO A 192 2.57 -0.06 -7.69
CA PRO A 192 3.57 0.47 -8.60
C PRO A 192 4.93 0.63 -7.90
N TYR A 193 6.01 0.64 -8.69
CA TYR A 193 7.39 0.72 -8.17
C TYR A 193 7.64 1.89 -7.24
N ASN A 194 7.03 3.05 -7.52
CA ASN A 194 7.23 4.26 -6.73
C ASN A 194 6.87 4.04 -5.26
N TYR A 195 5.87 3.21 -4.96
CA TYR A 195 5.43 2.96 -3.58
C TYR A 195 6.45 2.14 -2.77
N LEU A 196 7.28 1.36 -3.47
CA LEU A 196 8.34 0.55 -2.89
C LEU A 196 9.66 1.31 -2.79
N LEU A 197 10.06 2.00 -3.87
CA LEU A 197 11.36 2.63 -4.01
C LEU A 197 11.43 3.97 -3.27
N ASP A 198 10.40 4.82 -3.37
CA ASP A 198 10.35 6.08 -2.61
C ASP A 198 10.17 5.81 -1.11
N SER A 199 11.12 6.32 -0.33
CA SER A 199 11.14 6.20 1.13
C SER A 199 9.94 6.88 1.79
N LYS A 200 9.43 7.99 1.24
CA LYS A 200 8.26 8.70 1.80
C LYS A 200 7.00 7.86 1.58
N SER A 201 6.78 7.37 0.36
CA SER A 201 5.66 6.51 0.00
C SER A 201 5.67 5.20 0.80
N ARG A 202 6.83 4.55 0.92
CA ARG A 202 6.97 3.30 1.68
C ARG A 202 6.59 3.45 3.16
N ARG A 203 6.98 4.57 3.80
CA ARG A 203 6.55 4.91 5.17
C ARG A 203 5.05 5.23 5.22
N ALA A 204 4.53 6.01 4.29
CA ALA A 204 3.10 6.37 4.25
C ALA A 204 2.17 5.14 4.11
N HIS A 205 2.65 4.09 3.45
CA HIS A 205 1.95 2.82 3.30
C HIS A 205 2.26 1.79 4.39
N ASN A 206 3.19 2.05 5.33
CA ASN A 206 3.64 1.11 6.37
C ASN A 206 4.02 -0.27 5.79
N LEU A 207 4.83 -0.31 4.73
CA LEU A 207 5.28 -1.55 4.10
C LEU A 207 6.43 -2.18 4.92
N ASP A 208 6.20 -3.39 5.42
CA ASP A 208 7.26 -4.22 6.02
C ASP A 208 7.86 -5.14 4.95
N LEU A 209 9.18 -5.07 4.81
CA LEU A 209 9.95 -5.89 3.86
C LEU A 209 10.61 -7.09 4.54
N LYS A 210 10.48 -7.23 5.87
CA LYS A 210 11.02 -8.38 6.59
C LYS A 210 10.22 -9.63 6.24
N GLY A 211 10.93 -10.68 5.80
CA GLY A 211 10.30 -11.95 5.42
C GLY A 211 9.43 -11.86 4.17
N THR A 212 9.61 -10.83 3.34
CA THR A 212 8.80 -10.59 2.14
C THR A 212 9.59 -10.94 0.87
N VAL A 213 8.95 -11.60 -0.09
CA VAL A 213 9.46 -11.79 -1.45
C VAL A 213 9.02 -10.59 -2.28
N VAL A 214 9.98 -9.89 -2.88
CA VAL A 214 9.72 -8.74 -3.75
C VAL A 214 9.99 -9.13 -5.19
N ILE A 215 9.00 -8.94 -6.05
CA ILE A 215 9.07 -9.16 -7.48
C ILE A 215 8.97 -7.80 -8.16
N LEU A 216 9.99 -7.44 -8.94
CA LEU A 216 9.99 -6.28 -9.81
C LEU A 216 9.84 -6.78 -11.25
N ASP A 217 8.67 -6.61 -11.85
CA ASP A 217 8.39 -7.04 -13.22
C ASP A 217 8.53 -5.87 -14.19
N GLU A 218 9.23 -6.04 -15.31
CA GLU A 218 9.69 -4.97 -16.22
C GLU A 218 10.71 -3.99 -15.61
N ALA A 219 11.65 -4.53 -14.82
CA ALA A 219 12.60 -3.76 -13.99
C ALA A 219 13.60 -2.88 -14.76
N HIS A 220 13.56 -2.84 -16.09
CA HIS A 220 14.45 -2.01 -16.91
C HIS A 220 14.26 -0.49 -16.68
N ASN A 221 13.12 -0.07 -16.11
CA ASN A 221 12.86 1.34 -15.76
C ASN A 221 13.20 1.72 -14.30
N VAL A 222 13.74 0.79 -13.50
CA VAL A 222 13.97 1.02 -12.07
C VAL A 222 15.00 2.14 -11.84
N GLU A 223 16.07 2.19 -12.64
CA GLU A 223 17.11 3.21 -12.53
C GLU A 223 16.54 4.62 -12.71
N LYS A 224 15.86 4.86 -13.84
CA LYS A 224 15.23 6.14 -14.15
C LYS A 224 14.25 6.59 -13.07
N LEU A 225 13.47 5.66 -12.52
CA LEU A 225 12.53 5.99 -11.44
C LEU A 225 13.25 6.39 -10.14
N CYS A 226 14.37 5.74 -9.81
CA CYS A 226 15.20 6.12 -8.66
C CYS A 226 15.83 7.50 -8.83
N GLU A 227 16.27 7.83 -10.05
CA GLU A 227 16.79 9.15 -10.41
C GLU A 227 15.70 10.21 -10.24
N GLU A 228 14.53 10.03 -10.87
CA GLU A 228 13.38 10.94 -10.77
C GLU A 228 12.85 11.11 -9.34
N SER A 229 12.92 10.06 -8.51
CA SER A 229 12.47 10.14 -7.11
C SER A 229 13.44 10.90 -6.20
N SER A 230 14.69 11.05 -6.64
CA SER A 230 15.78 11.70 -5.89
C SER A 230 16.14 13.07 -6.43
N SER A 231 15.69 13.40 -7.65
CA SER A 231 15.84 14.71 -8.25
C SER A 231 14.70 15.64 -7.84
N PHE A 232 14.99 16.93 -7.84
CA PHE A 232 13.98 17.99 -7.79
C PHE A 232 14.50 19.14 -8.65
N ASP A 233 13.58 19.77 -9.38
CA ASP A 233 13.89 20.98 -10.13
C ASP A 233 13.38 22.18 -9.34
N LEU A 234 14.18 23.24 -9.29
CA LEU A 234 13.80 24.51 -8.67
C LEU A 234 13.81 25.60 -9.75
N THR A 235 12.63 26.03 -10.17
CA THR A 235 12.51 27.08 -11.17
C THR A 235 12.51 28.47 -10.53
N PRO A 236 12.88 29.54 -11.26
CA PRO A 236 12.72 30.90 -10.78
C PRO A 236 11.27 31.24 -10.38
N TYR A 237 10.29 30.60 -11.02
CA TYR A 237 8.87 30.75 -10.69
C TYR A 237 8.54 30.16 -9.31
N ASP A 238 9.14 29.03 -8.95
CA ASP A 238 8.96 28.42 -7.62
C ASP A 238 9.54 29.33 -6.53
N LEU A 239 10.69 29.95 -6.79
CA LEU A 239 11.31 30.92 -5.87
C LEU A 239 10.46 32.17 -5.70
N ALA A 240 9.96 32.74 -6.80
CA ALA A 240 9.05 33.90 -6.75
C ALA A 240 7.76 33.56 -5.98
N SER A 241 7.15 32.41 -6.27
CA SER A 241 5.95 31.94 -5.58
C SER A 241 6.19 31.71 -4.08
N ALA A 242 7.38 31.22 -3.71
CA ALA A 242 7.77 31.07 -2.31
C ALA A 242 7.95 32.42 -1.61
N MET A 243 8.54 33.42 -2.28
CA MET A 243 8.65 34.79 -1.76
C MET A 243 7.28 35.41 -1.53
N ASP A 244 6.36 35.26 -2.49
CA ASP A 244 4.99 35.79 -2.37
C ASP A 244 4.24 35.12 -1.21
N ALA A 245 4.37 33.80 -1.06
CA ALA A 245 3.77 33.07 0.06
C ALA A 245 4.34 33.51 1.43
N ILE A 246 5.65 33.78 1.51
CA ILE A 246 6.27 34.30 2.73
C ILE A 246 5.76 35.71 3.04
N ASN A 247 5.72 36.59 2.04
CA ASN A 247 5.21 37.96 2.22
C ASN A 247 3.77 37.95 2.74
N PHE A 248 2.91 37.10 2.16
CA PHE A 248 1.53 36.94 2.62
C PHE A 248 1.45 36.52 4.11
N ILE A 249 2.26 35.55 4.52
CA ILE A 249 2.30 35.09 5.92
C ILE A 249 2.81 36.20 6.84
N LEU A 250 3.83 36.96 6.42
CA LEU A 250 4.38 38.08 7.19
C LEU A 250 3.34 39.20 7.37
N GLU A 251 2.57 39.52 6.33
CA GLU A 251 1.50 40.51 6.40
C GLU A 251 0.39 40.08 7.37
N GLU A 252 -0.04 38.81 7.32
CA GLU A 252 -1.04 38.28 8.26
C GLU A 252 -0.51 38.28 9.70
N GLN A 253 0.75 37.92 9.92
CA GLN A 253 1.36 37.99 11.26
C GLN A 253 1.44 39.44 11.77
N ALA A 254 1.79 40.40 10.92
CA ALA A 254 1.85 41.81 11.29
C ALA A 254 0.47 42.35 11.70
N LYS A 255 -0.60 41.97 10.98
CA LYS A 255 -1.98 42.33 11.35
C LYS A 255 -2.39 41.77 12.70
N VAL A 256 -2.03 40.51 12.99
CA VAL A 256 -2.33 39.87 14.29
C VAL A 256 -1.59 40.56 15.43
N VAL A 257 -0.33 40.96 15.23
CA VAL A 257 0.44 41.72 16.23
C VAL A 257 -0.20 43.09 16.49
N GLN A 258 -0.55 43.83 15.43
CA GLN A 258 -1.23 45.13 15.58
C GLN A 258 -2.60 44.99 16.27
N GLN A 259 -3.39 43.96 15.97
CA GLN A 259 -4.65 43.73 16.67
C GLN A 259 -4.45 43.38 18.15
N ASN A 260 -3.38 42.65 18.49
CA ASN A 260 -3.05 42.35 19.88
C ASN A 260 -2.54 43.57 20.65
N GLU A 261 -1.77 44.46 20.01
CA GLU A 261 -1.35 45.73 20.59
C GLU A 261 -2.54 46.67 20.83
N ILE A 262 -3.43 46.81 19.84
CA ILE A 262 -4.66 47.60 19.98
C ILE A 262 -5.56 47.03 21.09
N ASN A 263 -5.72 45.70 21.17
CA ASN A 263 -6.49 45.06 22.25
C ASN A 263 -5.83 45.23 23.63
N ALA A 264 -4.49 45.30 23.70
CA ALA A 264 -3.78 45.56 24.94
C ALA A 264 -3.95 47.01 25.40
N GLU A 265 -3.89 47.99 24.48
CA GLU A 265 -4.16 49.40 24.77
C GLU A 265 -5.61 49.63 25.22
N PHE A 266 -6.57 49.01 24.54
CA PHE A 266 -8.00 49.13 24.90
C PHE A 266 -8.30 48.53 26.28
N ASN A 267 -7.68 47.40 26.63
CA ASN A 267 -7.80 46.81 27.98
C ASN A 267 -7.14 47.68 29.06
N MET A 268 -6.07 48.40 28.72
CA MET A 268 -5.37 49.30 29.65
C MET A 268 -6.14 50.61 29.88
N GLU A 269 -6.83 51.14 28.86
CA GLU A 269 -7.76 52.27 29.02
C GLU A 269 -9.02 51.92 29.82
N MET A 270 -9.58 50.71 29.66
CA MET A 270 -10.70 50.25 30.48
C MET A 270 -10.31 50.00 31.95
N ALA A 271 -9.07 49.61 32.22
CA ALA A 271 -8.56 49.47 33.58
C ALA A 271 -8.33 50.82 34.28
N ASN A 272 -7.97 51.87 33.53
CA ASN A 272 -7.74 53.22 34.07
C ASN A 272 -9.01 54.09 34.17
N SER A 273 -10.13 53.65 33.59
CA SER A 273 -11.43 54.36 33.65
C SER A 273 -12.40 53.81 34.71
N GLY A 274 -11.98 52.80 35.47
CA GLY A 274 -12.69 52.30 36.66
C GLY A 274 -12.27 53.05 37.93
N VAL A 275 -12.76 54.28 38.11
CA VAL A 275 -12.86 54.98 39.41
C VAL A 275 -14.32 55.07 39.80
#